data_AF-A0A1X6MVY5-F1
#
_entry.id   AF-A0A1X6MVY5-F1
#
_cell.length_a   1.000
_cell.length_b   1.000
_cell.length_c   1.000
_cell.angle_alpha   90.00
_cell.angle_beta   90.00
_cell.angle_gamma   90.00
#
_symmetry.space_group_name_H-M   'P 1'
#
loop_
_entity.id
_entity.type
_entity.pdbx_description
1 polymer ?
#
loop_
_entity_poly.entity_id
_entity_poly.type
_entity_poly.pdbx_seq_one_letter_code
_entity_poly.pdbx_strand_id
1 'polypeptide(L)'
;MSRGLFQINGQSAAGIDGPVGTHEAWQTIGVGLRLLMDGDGSTVVRRYLGLEQKREALYGMCVSDGRPTHPFHQSLTGQKLPASLQSAPDVMVKTCKQVYLQNGDTCIPDRFVIIQNPCNPIQTYVASVQEIIQIHGSPAELVGRPDGLLVQSVASPGPTIHYAMPCLRLTNEWGLVCLKVSHNEPGDLMLNTAQMCASVHVQRFRIPSQDLDVARIITESAAREVQFQQAKKMWKLSRRPLRA
;
A
#
# COMPACT_ATOMS: atom_id res chain seq x y z
N MET A 1 -43.10 -15.93 3.12
CA MET A 1 -42.51 -16.15 1.78
C MET A 1 -43.25 -15.25 0.80
N SER A 2 -42.74 -14.04 0.57
CA SER A 2 -43.38 -13.05 -0.32
C SER A 2 -42.38 -12.64 -1.39
N ARG A 3 -42.70 -12.99 -2.65
CA ARG A 3 -41.98 -12.53 -3.84
C ARG A 3 -42.59 -11.18 -4.27
N GLY A 4 -41.79 -10.12 -4.20
CA GLY A 4 -42.13 -8.83 -4.81
C GLY A 4 -41.83 -8.87 -6.31
N LEU A 5 -42.88 -8.79 -7.11
CA LEU A 5 -42.82 -8.48 -8.54
C LEU A 5 -42.60 -6.96 -8.68
N PHE A 6 -41.55 -6.55 -9.39
CA PHE A 6 -41.41 -5.19 -9.90
C PHE A 6 -41.96 -5.15 -11.33
N GLN A 7 -42.99 -4.33 -11.54
CA GLN A 7 -43.58 -4.02 -12.84
C GLN A 7 -43.22 -2.56 -13.15
N ILE A 8 -42.40 -2.34 -14.19
CA ILE A 8 -42.07 -0.99 -14.66
C ILE A 8 -43.07 -0.63 -15.74
N ASN A 9 -43.98 0.30 -15.41
CA ASN A 9 -44.90 0.92 -16.36
C ASN A 9 -44.12 1.85 -17.30
N GLY A 10 -43.96 1.44 -18.56
CA GLY A 10 -43.59 2.35 -19.65
C GLY A 10 -44.83 3.08 -20.14
N GLN A 11 -45.00 4.34 -19.74
CA GLN A 11 -45.99 5.22 -20.35
C GLN A 11 -45.56 5.59 -21.77
N SER A 12 -46.48 5.36 -22.70
CA SER A 12 -46.41 5.74 -24.10
C SER A 12 -46.58 7.26 -24.23
N ALA A 13 -45.56 7.95 -24.72
CA ALA A 13 -45.67 9.34 -25.16
C ALA A 13 -46.00 9.35 -26.66
N ALA A 14 -47.13 9.97 -26.97
CA ALA A 14 -47.66 10.11 -28.31
C ALA A 14 -46.84 11.10 -29.15
N GLY A 15 -46.61 10.72 -30.41
CA GLY A 15 -46.78 11.57 -31.60
C GLY A 15 -45.88 12.79 -31.75
N ILE A 16 -44.77 12.60 -32.48
CA ILE A 16 -44.27 13.61 -33.43
C ILE A 16 -43.78 12.86 -34.67
N ASP A 17 -44.57 12.92 -35.76
CA ASP A 17 -44.17 12.45 -37.08
C ASP A 17 -43.10 13.40 -37.65
N GLY A 18 -41.87 12.90 -37.73
CA GLY A 18 -40.74 13.54 -38.41
C GLY A 18 -40.16 12.61 -39.47
N PRO A 19 -39.62 13.15 -40.58
CA PRO A 19 -39.18 12.34 -41.72
C PRO A 19 -38.05 11.41 -41.32
N VAL A 20 -38.23 10.14 -41.68
CA VAL A 20 -37.33 9.00 -41.45
C VAL A 20 -35.98 9.26 -42.13
N GLY A 21 -35.06 9.85 -41.38
CA GLY A 21 -33.63 9.76 -41.65
C GLY A 21 -33.15 8.39 -41.21
N THR A 22 -32.70 7.58 -42.17
CA THR A 22 -32.03 6.30 -41.93
C THR A 22 -30.73 6.54 -41.18
N HIS A 23 -30.80 6.62 -39.86
CA HIS A 23 -29.63 6.51 -39.01
C HIS A 23 -29.18 5.06 -39.05
N GLU A 24 -28.04 4.80 -39.69
CA GLU A 24 -27.31 3.55 -39.60
C GLU A 24 -27.15 3.19 -38.11
N ALA A 25 -27.90 2.18 -37.70
CA ALA A 25 -27.78 1.60 -36.37
C ALA A 25 -26.39 0.98 -36.29
N TRP A 26 -25.51 1.60 -35.50
CA TRP A 26 -24.20 1.05 -35.20
C TRP A 26 -24.38 -0.33 -34.56
N GLN A 27 -24.15 -1.39 -35.34
CA GLN A 27 -24.10 -2.76 -34.86
C GLN A 27 -22.68 -3.02 -34.35
N THR A 28 -22.52 -3.09 -33.03
CA THR A 28 -21.28 -3.56 -32.42
C THR A 28 -21.21 -5.08 -32.49
N ILE A 29 -20.22 -5.59 -33.22
CA ILE A 29 -19.90 -7.02 -33.27
C ILE A 29 -18.84 -7.28 -32.19
N GLY A 30 -19.27 -7.81 -31.04
CA GLY A 30 -18.40 -8.16 -29.91
C GLY A 30 -19.19 -8.39 -28.64
N VAL A 31 -18.67 -9.23 -27.73
CA VAL A 31 -19.24 -9.40 -26.38
C VAL A 31 -19.35 -8.04 -25.71
N GLY A 32 -20.58 -7.56 -25.50
CA GLY A 32 -20.83 -6.19 -25.03
C GLY A 32 -20.13 -5.89 -23.71
N LEU A 33 -19.77 -4.62 -23.50
CA LEU A 33 -19.02 -4.11 -22.34
C LEU A 33 -19.57 -4.55 -20.97
N ARG A 34 -20.85 -4.93 -20.91
CA ARG A 34 -21.50 -5.46 -19.71
C ARG A 34 -20.96 -6.81 -19.24
N LEU A 35 -20.49 -7.67 -20.15
CA LEU A 35 -19.83 -8.94 -19.79
C LEU A 35 -18.46 -8.74 -19.13
N LEU A 36 -17.88 -7.54 -19.26
CA LEU A 36 -16.63 -7.15 -18.59
C LEU A 36 -16.86 -6.65 -17.14
N MET A 37 -18.10 -6.35 -16.76
CA MET A 37 -18.42 -5.80 -15.44
C MET A 37 -19.16 -6.78 -14.51
N ASP A 38 -19.88 -7.77 -15.03
CA ASP A 38 -20.82 -8.59 -14.23
C ASP A 38 -20.40 -10.06 -13.99
N GLY A 39 -19.14 -10.42 -14.19
CA GLY A 39 -18.62 -11.75 -13.83
C GLY A 39 -17.38 -11.67 -12.95
N ASP A 40 -17.08 -12.73 -12.21
CA ASP A 40 -15.84 -12.91 -11.41
C ASP A 40 -14.52 -12.60 -12.18
N GLY A 41 -14.60 -12.41 -13.51
CA GLY A 41 -13.54 -11.83 -14.36
C GLY A 41 -13.27 -10.33 -14.18
N SER A 42 -14.09 -9.60 -13.41
CA SER A 42 -13.89 -8.18 -13.05
C SER A 42 -12.62 -7.93 -12.23
N THR A 43 -12.03 -8.98 -11.67
CA THR A 43 -10.79 -8.89 -10.87
C THR A 43 -9.61 -8.36 -11.67
N VAL A 44 -9.46 -8.72 -12.95
CA VAL A 44 -8.30 -8.29 -13.76
C VAL A 44 -8.38 -6.82 -14.13
N VAL A 45 -9.56 -6.34 -14.56
CA VAL A 45 -9.76 -4.92 -14.91
C VAL A 45 -9.72 -4.05 -13.67
N ARG A 46 -10.33 -4.48 -12.55
CA ARG A 46 -10.19 -3.77 -11.28
C ARG A 46 -8.74 -3.73 -10.80
N ARG A 47 -7.96 -4.81 -10.97
CA ARG A 47 -6.53 -4.83 -10.65
C ARG A 47 -5.71 -3.91 -11.54
N TYR A 48 -5.99 -3.88 -12.84
CA TYR A 48 -5.33 -2.98 -13.79
C TYR A 48 -5.66 -1.51 -13.54
N LEU A 49 -6.90 -1.22 -13.14
CA LEU A 49 -7.36 0.13 -12.85
C LEU A 49 -7.11 0.57 -11.39
N GLY A 50 -6.56 -0.30 -10.54
CA GLY A 50 -6.38 -0.04 -9.11
C GLY A 50 -7.70 0.09 -8.33
N LEU A 51 -8.81 -0.39 -8.91
CA LEU A 51 -10.16 -0.42 -8.32
C LEU A 51 -10.45 -1.73 -7.58
N GLU A 52 -9.44 -2.56 -7.30
CA GLU A 52 -9.62 -3.62 -6.32
C GLU A 52 -10.05 -2.94 -5.02
N GLN A 53 -11.23 -3.32 -4.53
CA GLN A 53 -11.70 -2.93 -3.21
C GLN A 53 -10.70 -3.55 -2.25
N LYS A 54 -9.65 -2.78 -1.93
CA LYS A 54 -8.57 -3.16 -1.03
C LYS A 54 -9.31 -3.57 0.23
N ARG A 55 -9.40 -4.88 0.50
CA ARG A 55 -9.96 -5.39 1.76
C ARG A 55 -9.37 -4.47 2.80
N GLU A 56 -10.23 -3.72 3.50
CA GLU A 56 -9.78 -2.78 4.51
C GLU A 56 -8.89 -3.59 5.44
N ALA A 57 -7.58 -3.46 5.24
CA ALA A 57 -6.62 -4.24 6.00
C ALA A 57 -6.79 -3.67 7.39
N LEU A 58 -7.43 -4.46 8.26
CA LEU A 58 -7.72 -4.06 9.62
C LEU A 58 -6.38 -3.64 10.23
N TYR A 59 -6.24 -2.34 10.48
CA TYR A 59 -4.98 -1.76 10.93
C TYR A 59 -4.62 -2.34 12.29
N GLY A 60 -3.32 -2.50 12.51
CA GLY A 60 -2.76 -3.18 13.66
C GLY A 60 -2.82 -4.70 13.59
N MET A 61 -3.50 -5.31 12.61
CA MET A 61 -3.48 -6.77 12.47
C MET A 61 -2.10 -7.25 12.02
N CYS A 62 -1.64 -8.36 12.58
CA CYS A 62 -0.44 -9.03 12.15
C CYS A 62 -0.74 -10.39 11.50
N VAL A 63 0.19 -10.85 10.65
CA VAL A 63 0.13 -12.15 10.01
C VAL A 63 1.21 -13.03 10.65
N SER A 64 0.80 -14.12 11.28
CA SER A 64 1.72 -15.11 11.86
C SER A 64 2.68 -15.64 10.78
N ASP A 65 3.93 -15.90 11.16
CA ASP A 65 4.90 -16.55 10.30
C ASP A 65 4.73 -18.08 10.23
N GLY A 66 3.77 -18.64 10.99
CA GLY A 66 3.50 -20.07 11.07
C GLY A 66 4.45 -20.86 11.96
N ARG A 67 5.39 -20.20 12.64
CA ARG A 67 6.30 -20.88 13.59
C ARG A 67 5.54 -21.28 14.86
N PRO A 68 5.94 -22.39 15.50
CA PRO A 68 5.37 -22.77 16.79
C PRO A 68 5.67 -21.71 17.84
N THR A 69 4.75 -21.59 18.80
CA THR A 69 4.96 -20.76 19.99
C THR A 69 6.20 -21.25 20.74
N HIS A 70 7.03 -20.32 21.21
CA HIS A 70 8.26 -20.63 21.92
C HIS A 70 8.44 -19.72 23.16
N PRO A 71 9.28 -20.10 24.13
CA PRO A 71 9.56 -19.25 25.29
C PRO A 71 10.17 -17.89 24.90
N PHE A 72 9.80 -16.83 25.62
CA PHE A 72 10.23 -15.46 25.33
C PHE A 72 11.74 -15.29 25.25
N HIS A 73 12.50 -15.95 26.14
CA HIS A 73 13.96 -15.87 26.14
C HIS A 73 14.62 -16.42 24.85
N GLN A 74 13.89 -17.23 24.06
CA GLN A 74 14.36 -17.72 22.76
C GLN A 74 14.11 -16.73 21.62
N SER A 75 13.14 -15.83 21.77
CA SER A 75 12.88 -14.76 20.80
C SER A 75 14.02 -13.74 20.76
N LEU A 76 14.16 -13.02 19.64
CA LEU A 76 15.17 -11.96 19.54
C LEU A 76 14.91 -10.84 20.55
N THR A 77 13.63 -10.56 20.81
CA THR A 77 13.19 -9.57 21.81
C THR A 77 13.63 -9.97 23.21
N GLY A 78 13.46 -11.24 23.59
CA GLY A 78 13.91 -11.74 24.90
C GLY A 78 15.43 -11.74 25.06
N GLN A 79 16.17 -11.95 23.97
CA GLN A 79 17.64 -11.89 23.98
C GLN A 79 18.17 -10.46 24.11
N LYS A 80 17.54 -9.48 23.46
CA LYS A 80 18.00 -8.08 23.44
C LYS A 80 17.45 -7.25 24.60
N LEU A 81 16.22 -7.52 25.01
CA LEU A 81 15.48 -6.76 26.01
C LEU A 81 14.81 -7.70 27.02
N PRO A 82 15.59 -8.46 27.83
CA PRO A 82 15.03 -9.48 28.74
C PRO A 82 14.07 -8.90 29.79
N ALA A 83 14.22 -7.63 30.15
CA ALA A 83 13.37 -6.94 31.13
C ALA A 83 12.14 -6.23 30.50
N SER A 84 11.96 -6.30 29.17
CA SER A 84 10.89 -5.56 28.47
C SER A 84 9.50 -6.09 28.76
N LEU A 85 9.37 -7.42 28.90
CA LEU A 85 8.16 -8.05 29.40
C LEU A 85 8.38 -8.35 30.87
N GLN A 86 7.79 -7.54 31.76
CA GLN A 86 7.80 -7.76 33.22
C GLN A 86 7.07 -9.05 33.64
N SER A 87 6.59 -9.83 32.68
CA SER A 87 5.82 -11.05 32.89
C SER A 87 6.74 -12.25 33.19
N ALA A 88 6.16 -13.26 33.84
CA ALA A 88 6.83 -14.45 34.35
C ALA A 88 7.80 -15.11 33.33
N PRO A 89 8.85 -15.82 33.79
CA PRO A 89 9.86 -16.46 32.92
C PRO A 89 9.29 -17.45 31.89
N ASP A 90 8.06 -17.93 32.10
CA ASP A 90 7.36 -18.88 31.23
C ASP A 90 6.42 -18.21 30.19
N VAL A 91 6.64 -16.93 29.88
CA VAL A 91 5.88 -16.27 28.81
C VAL A 91 6.20 -16.94 27.48
N MET A 92 5.17 -17.49 26.86
CA MET A 92 5.22 -18.08 25.53
C MET A 92 4.86 -17.01 24.50
N VAL A 93 5.60 -16.93 23.39
CA VAL A 93 5.41 -15.94 22.33
C VAL A 93 5.37 -16.58 20.95
N LYS A 94 4.70 -15.91 20.03
CA LYS A 94 4.70 -16.18 18.60
C LYS A 94 5.34 -15.01 17.87
N THR A 95 5.98 -15.30 16.75
CA THR A 95 6.51 -14.30 15.83
C THR A 95 5.56 -14.08 14.67
N CYS A 96 5.55 -12.86 14.14
CA CYS A 96 4.74 -12.48 12.98
C CYS A 96 5.61 -12.05 11.82
N LYS A 97 5.16 -12.37 10.60
CA LYS A 97 5.84 -12.00 9.35
C LYS A 97 5.63 -10.53 9.01
N GLN A 98 4.48 -9.97 9.36
CA GLN A 98 4.12 -8.60 9.02
C GLN A 98 3.02 -8.05 9.92
N VAL A 99 2.92 -6.73 9.99
CA VAL A 99 1.81 -5.98 10.61
C VAL A 99 1.33 -4.87 9.67
N TYR A 100 0.01 -4.65 9.62
CA TYR A 100 -0.59 -3.58 8.84
C TYR A 100 -0.63 -2.28 9.65
N LEU A 101 -0.04 -1.21 9.12
CA LEU A 101 0.00 0.10 9.76
C LEU A 101 -1.28 0.90 9.45
N GLN A 102 -1.55 1.94 10.26
CA GLN A 102 -2.74 2.79 10.11
C GLN A 102 -2.82 3.48 8.74
N ASN A 103 -1.68 3.76 8.11
CA ASN A 103 -1.61 4.37 6.79
C ASN A 103 -1.86 3.37 5.64
N GLY A 104 -2.16 2.10 5.94
CA GLY A 104 -2.37 1.04 4.97
C GLY A 104 -1.09 0.41 4.41
N ASP A 105 0.08 0.81 4.92
CA ASP A 105 1.37 0.17 4.63
C ASP A 105 1.54 -1.11 5.44
N THR A 106 2.52 -1.91 5.04
CA THR A 106 2.90 -3.14 5.73
C THR A 106 4.28 -2.98 6.34
N CYS A 107 4.37 -3.22 7.63
CA CYS A 107 5.62 -3.29 8.36
C CYS A 107 6.05 -4.76 8.44
N ILE A 108 7.28 -5.03 8.00
CA ILE A 108 7.89 -6.37 7.88
C ILE A 108 9.24 -6.30 8.60
N PRO A 109 9.72 -7.36 9.27
CA PRO A 109 11.10 -7.43 9.74
C PRO A 109 12.12 -7.05 8.65
N ASP A 110 13.25 -6.49 9.08
CA ASP A 110 14.34 -5.93 8.27
C ASP A 110 13.96 -4.70 7.42
N ARG A 111 12.84 -4.04 7.75
CA ARG A 111 12.42 -2.78 7.11
C ARG A 111 12.50 -1.60 8.07
N PHE A 112 12.74 -0.43 7.50
CA PHE A 112 12.81 0.82 8.22
C PHE A 112 11.42 1.42 8.42
N VAL A 113 11.20 1.95 9.62
CA VAL A 113 9.98 2.65 10.02
C VAL A 113 10.34 3.96 10.71
N ILE A 114 9.44 4.93 10.67
CA ILE A 114 9.52 6.16 11.44
C ILE A 114 8.64 5.97 12.67
N ILE A 115 9.23 6.12 13.85
CA ILE A 115 8.55 5.94 15.13
C ILE A 115 8.44 7.29 15.81
N GLN A 116 7.25 7.59 16.31
CA GLN A 116 7.00 8.74 17.16
C GLN A 116 7.17 8.32 18.62
N ASN A 117 7.96 9.08 19.38
CA ASN A 117 8.16 8.79 20.80
C ASN A 117 6.85 9.09 21.57
N PRO A 118 6.24 8.12 22.28
CA PRO A 118 4.98 8.36 22.98
C PRO A 118 5.14 9.35 24.14
N CYS A 119 6.34 9.49 24.71
CA CYS A 119 6.62 10.48 25.77
C CYS A 119 6.88 11.88 25.22
N ASN A 120 7.22 11.99 23.93
CA ASN A 120 7.46 13.25 23.25
C ASN A 120 7.03 13.15 21.78
N PRO A 121 5.77 13.49 21.45
CA PRO A 121 5.23 13.31 20.12
C PRO A 121 5.93 14.17 19.05
N ILE A 122 6.67 15.21 19.45
CA ILE A 122 7.46 16.04 18.53
C ILE A 122 8.71 15.28 18.05
N GLN A 123 9.20 14.34 18.87
CA GLN A 123 10.40 13.58 18.57
C GLN A 123 10.07 12.31 17.79
N THR A 124 10.52 12.28 16.54
CA THR A 124 10.50 11.07 15.70
C THR A 124 11.91 10.54 15.49
N TYR A 125 12.05 9.23 15.36
CA TYR A 125 13.31 8.60 14.97
C TYR A 125 13.08 7.48 13.96
N VAL A 126 14.12 7.16 13.19
CA VAL A 126 14.11 6.04 12.25
C VAL A 126 14.63 4.81 12.97
N ALA A 127 13.97 3.67 12.77
CA ALA A 127 14.43 2.39 13.28
C ALA A 127 14.20 1.28 12.26
N SER A 128 14.97 0.20 12.35
CA SER A 128 14.68 -1.04 11.63
C SER A 128 13.86 -1.97 12.51
N VAL A 129 12.78 -2.53 11.98
CA VAL A 129 11.99 -3.55 12.68
C VAL A 129 12.73 -4.87 12.59
N GLN A 130 12.97 -5.51 13.73
CA GLN A 130 13.79 -6.71 13.83
C GLN A 130 12.93 -7.95 14.15
N GLU A 131 11.87 -7.77 14.93
CA GLU A 131 10.95 -8.84 15.29
C GLU A 131 9.57 -8.26 15.58
N ILE A 132 8.52 -9.01 15.23
CA ILE A 132 7.13 -8.69 15.58
C ILE A 132 6.67 -9.80 16.51
N ILE A 133 6.37 -9.47 17.76
CA ILE A 133 6.02 -10.45 18.78
C ILE A 133 4.54 -10.37 19.15
N GLN A 134 3.98 -11.54 19.44
CA GLN A 134 2.64 -11.71 19.95
C GLN A 134 2.70 -12.70 21.12
N ILE A 135 2.25 -12.28 22.30
CA ILE A 135 2.27 -13.07 23.52
C ILE A 135 1.11 -14.07 23.46
N HIS A 136 1.42 -15.33 23.74
CA HIS A 136 0.42 -16.37 23.73
C HIS A 136 -0.61 -16.17 24.85
N GLY A 137 -1.89 -16.19 24.51
CA GLY A 137 -3.01 -15.92 25.42
C GLY A 137 -3.24 -14.44 25.71
N SER A 138 -2.47 -13.51 25.11
CA SER A 138 -2.71 -12.08 25.30
C SER A 138 -4.02 -11.64 24.65
N PRO A 139 -4.65 -10.55 25.13
CA PRO A 139 -5.79 -9.96 24.44
C PRO A 139 -5.46 -9.54 23.01
N ALA A 140 -4.21 -9.13 22.74
CA ALA A 140 -3.75 -8.76 21.41
C ALA A 140 -3.73 -9.99 20.47
N GLU A 141 -3.27 -11.16 20.95
CA GLU A 141 -3.33 -12.40 20.19
C GLU A 141 -4.75 -12.76 19.77
N LEU A 142 -5.71 -12.66 20.68
CA LEU A 142 -7.11 -13.03 20.41
C LEU A 142 -7.73 -12.19 19.29
N VAL A 143 -7.27 -10.96 19.12
CA VAL A 143 -7.70 -10.06 18.04
C VAL A 143 -6.71 -10.02 16.88
N GLY A 144 -5.68 -10.87 16.85
CA GLY A 144 -4.69 -10.93 15.78
C GLY A 144 -3.82 -9.68 15.64
N ARG A 145 -3.53 -9.00 16.75
CA ARG A 145 -2.64 -7.82 16.82
C ARG A 145 -1.33 -8.19 17.53
N PRO A 146 -0.21 -7.54 17.20
CA PRO A 146 1.04 -7.78 17.90
C PRO A 146 1.03 -7.10 19.27
N ASP A 147 1.68 -7.72 20.24
CA ASP A 147 1.92 -7.13 21.56
C ASP A 147 3.08 -6.12 21.52
N GLY A 148 4.05 -6.35 20.63
CA GLY A 148 5.19 -5.45 20.48
C GLY A 148 5.96 -5.63 19.19
N LEU A 149 6.65 -4.56 18.80
CA LEU A 149 7.62 -4.52 17.70
C LEU A 149 9.00 -4.28 18.30
N LEU A 150 9.91 -5.24 18.14
CA LEU A 150 11.31 -5.02 18.45
C LEU A 150 11.92 -4.17 17.33
N VAL A 151 12.49 -3.04 17.72
CA VAL A 151 13.10 -2.10 16.79
C VAL A 151 14.54 -1.81 17.20
N GLN A 152 15.39 -1.59 16.21
CA GLN A 152 16.77 -1.17 16.36
C GLN A 152 16.93 0.23 15.81
N SER A 153 17.37 1.17 16.66
CA SER A 153 17.51 2.58 16.26
C SER A 153 18.53 2.75 15.14
N VAL A 154 18.32 3.80 14.34
CA VAL A 154 19.19 4.16 13.23
C VAL A 154 19.75 5.54 13.47
N ALA A 155 21.07 5.66 13.40
CA ALA A 155 21.76 6.94 13.39
C ALA A 155 22.04 7.38 11.94
N SER A 156 22.02 8.69 11.74
CA SER A 156 22.45 9.34 10.50
C SER A 156 23.75 10.11 10.76
N PRO A 157 24.93 9.46 10.72
CA PRO A 157 26.21 10.11 10.99
C PRO A 157 26.58 11.25 10.00
N GLY A 158 25.88 11.34 8.86
CA GLY A 158 26.08 12.39 7.89
C GLY A 158 25.62 12.02 6.48
N PRO A 159 25.71 12.94 5.52
CA PRO A 159 25.40 12.67 4.13
C PRO A 159 26.48 11.79 3.47
N THR A 160 26.06 10.98 2.50
CA THR A 160 26.96 10.23 1.63
C THR A 160 27.66 11.16 0.64
N ILE A 161 28.95 10.93 0.35
CA ILE A 161 29.77 11.79 -0.52
C ILE A 161 29.16 11.93 -1.92
N HIS A 162 28.64 10.83 -2.47
CA HIS A 162 28.23 10.78 -3.88
C HIS A 162 26.84 11.36 -4.15
N TYR A 163 25.92 11.27 -3.19
CA TYR A 163 24.51 11.59 -3.41
C TYR A 163 23.96 12.65 -2.46
N ALA A 164 24.77 13.11 -1.50
CA ALA A 164 24.35 13.99 -0.40
C ALA A 164 23.13 13.46 0.39
N MET A 165 22.79 12.17 0.25
CA MET A 165 21.70 11.54 0.97
C MET A 165 22.18 11.05 2.34
N PRO A 166 21.37 11.14 3.40
CA PRO A 166 21.71 10.62 4.72
C PRO A 166 22.16 9.15 4.65
N CYS A 167 23.34 8.85 5.18
CA CYS A 167 23.78 7.48 5.38
C CYS A 167 23.09 6.93 6.63
N LEU A 168 22.31 5.85 6.50
CA LEU A 168 21.69 5.19 7.63
C LEU A 168 22.63 4.12 8.19
N ARG A 169 22.89 4.14 9.50
CA ARG A 169 23.61 3.09 10.22
C ARG A 169 22.82 2.61 11.42
N LEU A 170 22.66 1.29 11.53
CA LEU A 170 22.06 0.66 12.70
C LEU A 170 22.93 0.91 13.92
N THR A 171 22.32 1.29 15.04
CA THR A 171 22.99 1.45 16.33
C THR A 171 22.76 0.21 17.20
N ASN A 172 23.46 0.10 18.32
CA ASN A 172 23.20 -0.94 19.32
C ASN A 172 22.09 -0.54 20.32
N GLU A 173 21.24 0.41 19.95
CA GLU A 173 20.10 0.82 20.77
C GLU A 173 18.86 0.07 20.31
N TRP A 174 18.23 -0.61 21.26
CA TRP A 174 17.06 -1.45 21.02
C TRP A 174 15.87 -0.88 21.79
N GLY A 175 14.70 -0.93 21.16
CA GLY A 175 13.44 -0.52 21.76
C GLY A 175 12.35 -1.54 21.50
N LEU A 176 11.39 -1.62 22.43
CA LEU A 176 10.14 -2.34 22.21
C LEU A 176 9.02 -1.32 22.03
N VAL A 177 8.39 -1.32 20.86
CA VAL A 177 7.28 -0.42 20.53
C VAL A 177 5.98 -1.17 20.60
N CYS A 178 5.11 -0.80 21.53
CA CYS A 178 3.75 -1.34 21.60
C CYS A 178 2.85 -0.55 20.66
N LEU A 179 2.09 -1.24 19.79
CA LEU A 179 1.05 -0.60 18.99
C LEU A 179 -0.13 -0.25 19.90
N LYS A 180 -0.06 0.92 20.55
CA LYS A 180 -1.20 1.45 21.29
C LYS A 180 -2.30 1.81 20.31
N VAL A 181 -3.44 1.14 20.45
CA VAL A 181 -4.69 1.56 19.84
C VAL A 181 -5.26 2.64 20.74
N SER A 182 -4.77 3.87 20.61
CA SER A 182 -5.34 4.99 21.34
C SER A 182 -6.62 5.43 20.62
N HIS A 183 -7.78 5.14 21.20
CA HIS A 183 -9.02 5.84 20.89
C HIS A 183 -9.03 7.18 21.65
N ASN A 184 -8.08 8.07 21.40
CA ASN A 184 -7.90 9.22 22.30
C ASN A 184 -8.53 10.53 21.86
N GLU A 185 -8.78 10.77 20.58
CA GLU A 185 -9.61 11.90 20.14
C GLU A 185 -9.78 11.81 18.62
N PRO A 186 -10.93 12.21 18.04
CA PRO A 186 -11.13 12.21 16.58
C PRO A 186 -10.20 13.19 15.81
N GLY A 187 -9.27 13.87 16.49
CA GLY A 187 -8.34 14.85 15.93
C GLY A 187 -6.89 14.37 15.72
N ASP A 188 -6.46 13.24 16.29
CA ASP A 188 -5.09 12.75 16.15
C ASP A 188 -4.91 11.93 14.86
N LEU A 189 -4.63 12.64 13.77
CA LEU A 189 -4.32 12.06 12.47
C LEU A 189 -2.81 11.83 12.34
N MET A 190 -2.37 10.58 12.40
CA MET A 190 -1.08 10.18 11.84
C MET A 190 -1.15 10.31 10.31
N LEU A 191 -0.65 11.43 9.78
CA LEU A 191 -0.62 11.71 8.35
C LEU A 191 0.61 11.03 7.71
N ASN A 192 0.40 10.17 6.71
CA ASN A 192 1.46 9.66 5.84
C ASN A 192 2.14 10.84 5.08
N THR A 193 3.39 10.70 4.63
CA THR A 193 4.08 11.59 3.67
C THR A 193 3.21 12.03 2.48
N ALA A 194 2.33 11.17 1.97
CA ALA A 194 1.36 11.51 0.93
C ALA A 194 0.28 12.50 1.42
N GLN A 195 -0.18 12.37 2.66
CA GLN A 195 -1.14 13.28 3.29
C GLN A 195 -0.47 14.56 3.81
N MET A 196 0.78 14.49 4.27
CA MET A 196 1.64 15.66 4.52
C MET A 196 1.84 16.48 3.24
N CYS A 197 1.95 15.84 2.07
CA CYS A 197 2.03 16.54 0.79
C CYS A 197 0.78 17.37 0.48
N ALA A 198 -0.40 16.96 0.94
CA ALA A 198 -1.66 17.68 0.73
C ALA A 198 -2.00 18.68 1.86
N SER A 199 -1.23 18.68 2.96
CA SER A 199 -1.49 19.56 4.10
C SER A 199 -1.18 21.02 3.77
N VAL A 200 -2.18 21.89 4.00
CA VAL A 200 -2.08 23.36 3.88
C VAL A 200 -0.86 23.92 4.63
N HIS A 201 -0.53 23.36 5.80
CA HIS A 201 0.54 23.87 6.66
C HIS A 201 1.94 23.54 6.14
N VAL A 202 2.06 22.52 5.28
CA VAL A 202 3.33 22.10 4.66
C VAL A 202 3.52 22.79 3.31
N GLN A 203 2.47 23.34 2.70
CA GLN A 203 2.55 24.01 1.39
C GLN A 203 3.54 25.19 1.35
N ARG A 204 3.70 25.94 2.45
CA ARG A 204 4.67 27.05 2.52
C ARG A 204 6.13 26.61 2.42
N PHE A 205 6.41 25.34 2.69
CA PHE A 205 7.75 24.74 2.58
C PHE A 205 7.92 23.94 1.28
N ARG A 206 6.90 23.87 0.42
CA ARG A 206 7.06 23.27 -0.91
C ARG A 206 7.89 24.19 -1.79
N ILE A 207 8.94 23.62 -2.37
CA ILE A 207 9.58 24.20 -3.55
C ILE A 207 8.59 24.04 -4.70
N PRO A 208 8.20 25.13 -5.40
CA PRO A 208 7.34 25.01 -6.58
C PRO A 208 7.99 24.05 -7.56
N SER A 209 7.30 22.98 -7.93
CA SER A 209 7.72 22.18 -9.07
C SER A 209 7.75 23.07 -10.29
N GLN A 210 8.82 23.00 -11.10
CA GLN A 210 8.79 23.65 -12.41
C GLN A 210 7.59 23.11 -13.20
N ASP A 211 6.87 24.01 -13.87
CA ASP A 211 5.80 23.62 -14.76
C ASP A 211 6.39 22.71 -15.85
N LEU A 212 5.94 21.47 -15.84
CA LEU A 212 6.27 20.51 -16.88
C LEU A 212 5.42 20.88 -18.10
N ASP A 213 6.08 21.15 -19.23
CA ASP A 213 5.39 21.29 -20.52
C ASP A 213 4.84 19.92 -20.94
N VAL A 214 3.61 19.64 -20.49
CA VAL A 214 2.92 18.37 -20.68
C VAL A 214 2.78 18.05 -22.17
N ALA A 215 2.53 19.06 -23.00
CA ALA A 215 2.38 18.88 -24.44
C ALA A 215 3.70 18.45 -25.07
N ARG A 216 4.82 19.09 -24.69
CA ARG A 216 6.15 18.68 -25.16
C ARG A 216 6.50 17.26 -24.70
N ILE A 217 6.28 16.94 -23.43
CA ILE A 217 6.61 15.61 -22.88
C ILE A 217 5.82 14.50 -23.56
N ILE A 218 4.51 14.69 -23.77
CA ILE A 218 3.67 13.72 -24.48
C ILE A 218 4.16 13.57 -25.92
N THR A 219 4.43 14.68 -26.61
CA THR A 219 4.87 14.67 -28.01
C THR A 219 6.21 13.97 -28.17
N GLU A 220 7.20 14.28 -27.32
CA GLU A 220 8.51 13.63 -27.33
C GLU A 220 8.42 12.14 -26.99
N SER A 221 7.56 11.77 -26.04
CA SER A 221 7.38 10.37 -25.65
C SER A 221 6.74 9.56 -26.77
N ALA A 222 5.72 10.10 -27.42
CA ALA A 222 5.09 9.49 -28.60
C ALA A 222 6.09 9.36 -29.75
N ALA A 223 6.90 10.39 -30.00
CA ALA A 223 7.94 10.36 -31.04
C ALA A 223 8.98 9.26 -30.78
N ARG A 224 9.46 9.12 -29.53
CA ARG A 224 10.40 8.06 -29.14
C ARG A 224 9.82 6.66 -29.36
N GLU A 225 8.55 6.45 -29.00
CA GLU A 225 7.89 5.15 -29.20
C GLU A 225 7.74 4.82 -30.70
N VAL A 226 7.35 5.80 -31.52
CA VAL A 226 7.25 5.61 -32.98
C VAL A 226 8.61 5.25 -33.58
N GLN A 227 9.67 5.96 -33.19
CA GLN A 227 11.03 5.66 -33.64
C GLN A 227 11.48 4.25 -33.21
N PHE A 228 11.19 3.86 -31.97
CA PHE A 228 11.48 2.51 -31.48
C PHE A 228 10.75 1.43 -32.30
N GLN A 229 9.47 1.63 -32.62
CA GLN A 229 8.69 0.71 -33.44
C GLN A 229 9.22 0.61 -34.88
N GLN A 230 9.64 1.74 -35.46
CA GLN A 230 10.25 1.76 -36.80
C GLN A 230 11.59 1.00 -36.81
N ALA A 231 12.46 1.24 -35.82
CA ALA A 231 13.73 0.52 -35.68
C ALA A 231 13.51 -1.00 -35.52
N LYS A 232 12.52 -1.40 -34.71
CA LYS A 232 12.14 -2.81 -34.51
C LYS A 232 11.65 -3.47 -35.81
N LYS A 233 10.91 -2.74 -36.65
CA LYS A 233 10.48 -3.23 -37.98
C LYS A 233 11.68 -3.41 -38.92
N MET A 234 12.56 -2.41 -39.02
CA MET A 234 13.77 -2.51 -39.86
C MET A 234 14.67 -3.66 -39.43
N TRP A 235 14.86 -3.86 -38.12
CA TRP A 235 15.63 -4.98 -37.58
C TRP A 235 15.03 -6.35 -37.94
N LYS A 236 13.71 -6.48 -37.98
CA LYS A 236 13.06 -7.72 -38.44
C LYS A 236 13.22 -7.96 -39.95
N LEU A 237 13.22 -6.89 -40.74
CA LEU A 237 13.41 -6.96 -42.20
C LEU A 237 14.83 -7.40 -42.57
N SER A 238 15.85 -6.88 -41.89
CA SER A 238 17.25 -7.25 -42.15
C SER A 238 17.61 -8.68 -41.75
N ARG A 239 16.81 -9.33 -40.89
CA ARG A 239 17.01 -10.70 -40.41
C ARG A 239 16.25 -11.78 -41.18
N ARG A 240 15.50 -11.44 -42.24
CA ARG A 240 14.86 -12.48 -43.06
C ARG A 240 15.93 -13.19 -43.91
N PRO A 241 16.14 -14.51 -43.76
CA PRO A 241 17.08 -15.24 -44.60
C PRO A 241 16.61 -15.18 -46.05
N LEU A 242 17.54 -14.90 -46.96
CA LEU A 242 17.33 -15.03 -48.40
C LEU A 242 16.91 -16.47 -48.66
N ARG A 243 15.64 -16.68 -49.04
CA ARG A 243 15.19 -18.00 -49.51
C ARG A 243 15.94 -18.28 -50.81
N ALA A 244 16.84 -19.25 -50.77
CA ALA A 244 17.53 -19.81 -51.93
C ALA A 244 16.58 -20.67 -52.76
#